data_AF-R5KU91-F1
#
_entry.id   AF-R5KU91-F1
#
_cell.length_a   1.000
_cell.length_b   1.000
_cell.length_c   1.000
_cell.angle_alpha   90.00
_cell.angle_beta   90.00
_cell.angle_gamma   90.00
#
_symmetry.space_group_name_H-M   'P 1'
#
loop_
_entity.id
_entity.type
_entity.pdbx_description
1 polymer ?
#
loop_
_entity_poly.entity_id
_entity_poly.type
_entity_poly.pdbx_seq_one_letter_code
_entity_poly.pdbx_strand_id
1 'polypeptide(L)'
;MIRKIKNITLQVLAGANVVTVATMLLIGYSDRINPVEHSFWANVGLAFPVFLAVNVCFMFFFLFVKKKYALISFAGLLAGYSPIRTYWPLNISRDVPAGAIKVLSYNVHGFVADNPPEDTPNPILDYIINSDADIVCLQEARLNDAILDGVKGVYDYCDSVIHPGRGDCLVLMSKHPILSKDRIEYKSGGNLSAAFVVKIGDDTVTVVNNHFESTGISLADRAGFKKMVKGDSNKDTIKAESRRLAEALGKSVRIRAPQVDAVAKYVRESKGSVILCGDFNDSPISYAHRTLAKLLTDCYVASGNGPGISYHHNAIYVRIDNIMCSEDWRPYKCKVDRSISYSDHYPIYCWLKKHAKGENDGQNE
;
A
#
# COMPACT_ATOMS: atom_id res chain seq x y z
N MET A 1 -43.47 -19.51 24.09
CA MET A 1 -42.88 -19.64 22.74
C MET A 1 -41.89 -18.50 22.42
N ILE A 2 -42.31 -17.23 22.53
CA ILE A 2 -41.49 -16.03 22.21
C ILE A 2 -40.16 -15.97 22.96
N ARG A 3 -40.12 -16.28 24.27
CA ARG A 3 -38.88 -16.28 25.08
C ARG A 3 -37.87 -17.35 24.63
N LYS A 4 -38.35 -18.53 24.19
CA LYS A 4 -37.49 -19.59 23.64
C LYS A 4 -36.91 -19.16 22.29
N ILE A 5 -37.74 -18.59 21.40
CA ILE A 5 -37.29 -18.06 20.11
C ILE A 5 -36.23 -16.97 20.32
N LYS A 6 -36.48 -15.99 21.20
CA LYS A 6 -35.52 -14.93 21.54
C LYS A 6 -34.18 -15.50 22.03
N ASN A 7 -34.20 -16.51 22.89
CA ASN A 7 -32.98 -17.14 23.41
C ASN A 7 -32.20 -17.87 22.30
N ILE A 8 -32.90 -18.60 21.43
CA ILE A 8 -32.29 -19.30 20.29
C ILE A 8 -31.66 -18.28 19.34
N THR A 9 -32.38 -17.22 18.96
CA THR A 9 -31.86 -16.15 18.10
C THR A 9 -30.60 -15.52 18.69
N LEU A 10 -30.60 -15.22 19.99
CA LEU A 10 -29.43 -14.67 20.67
C LEU A 10 -28.23 -15.63 20.69
N GLN A 11 -28.48 -16.93 20.85
CA GLN A 11 -27.41 -17.94 20.79
C GLN A 11 -26.83 -18.07 19.39
N VAL A 12 -27.68 -18.06 18.35
CA VAL A 12 -27.24 -18.09 16.94
C VAL A 12 -26.40 -16.85 16.62
N LEU A 13 -26.85 -15.66 17.01
CA LEU A 13 -26.09 -14.42 16.79
C LEU A 13 -24.77 -14.40 17.58
N ALA A 14 -24.75 -14.94 18.80
CA ALA A 14 -23.52 -15.07 19.58
C ALA A 14 -22.54 -16.06 18.93
N GLY A 15 -23.04 -17.19 18.42
CA GLY A 15 -22.23 -18.14 17.65
C GLY A 15 -21.65 -17.51 16.38
N ALA A 16 -22.47 -16.76 15.63
CA ALA A 16 -22.02 -16.01 14.46
C ALA A 16 -20.92 -15.00 14.81
N ASN A 17 -21.06 -14.29 15.94
CA ASN A 17 -20.03 -13.36 16.43
C ASN A 17 -18.69 -14.07 16.72
N VAL A 18 -18.71 -15.23 17.38
CA VAL A 18 -17.50 -16.03 17.62
C VAL A 18 -16.85 -16.44 16.30
N VAL A 19 -17.64 -16.92 15.33
CA VAL A 19 -17.13 -17.31 14.00
C VAL A 19 -16.55 -16.11 13.25
N THR A 20 -17.21 -14.95 13.30
CA THR A 20 -16.70 -13.71 12.72
C THR A 20 -15.34 -13.34 13.31
N VAL A 21 -15.20 -13.35 14.64
CA VAL A 21 -13.91 -13.05 15.30
C VAL A 21 -12.84 -14.05 14.90
N ALA A 22 -13.13 -15.36 14.96
CA ALA A 22 -12.18 -16.39 14.56
C ALA A 22 -11.72 -16.22 13.11
N THR A 23 -12.66 -15.94 12.20
CA THR A 23 -12.36 -15.72 10.78
C THR A 23 -11.55 -14.44 10.56
N MET A 24 -11.92 -13.35 11.21
CA MET A 24 -11.20 -12.07 11.18
C MET A 24 -9.73 -12.23 11.61
N LEU A 25 -9.48 -13.02 12.65
CA LEU A 25 -8.11 -13.30 13.11
C LEU A 25 -7.33 -14.16 12.11
N LEU A 26 -7.95 -15.23 11.59
CA LEU A 26 -7.31 -16.10 10.60
C LEU A 26 -6.90 -15.33 9.33
N ILE A 27 -7.79 -14.49 8.81
CA ILE A 27 -7.49 -13.70 7.60
C ILE A 27 -6.55 -12.52 7.90
N GLY A 28 -6.66 -11.90 9.09
CA GLY A 28 -5.78 -10.78 9.47
C GLY A 28 -4.31 -11.19 9.57
N TYR A 29 -4.02 -12.46 9.83
CA TYR A 29 -2.67 -13.00 9.93
C TYR A 29 -2.26 -13.85 8.70
N SER A 30 -2.99 -13.76 7.58
CA SER A 30 -2.69 -14.53 6.37
C SER A 30 -1.41 -14.07 5.65
N ASP A 31 -0.93 -12.86 5.94
CA ASP A 31 0.34 -12.28 5.48
C ASP A 31 1.60 -13.12 5.82
N ARG A 32 1.46 -14.11 6.71
CA ARG A 32 2.50 -15.06 7.11
C ARG A 32 2.63 -16.26 6.18
N ILE A 33 1.66 -16.47 5.30
CA ILE A 33 1.59 -17.63 4.42
C ILE A 33 2.48 -17.40 3.20
N ASN A 34 3.35 -18.36 2.87
CA ASN A 34 4.20 -18.30 1.70
C ASN A 34 3.34 -18.33 0.41
N PRO A 35 3.36 -17.27 -0.42
CA PRO A 35 2.51 -17.21 -1.61
C PRO A 35 2.91 -18.23 -2.69
N VAL A 36 4.19 -18.61 -2.77
CA VAL A 36 4.71 -19.58 -3.75
C VAL A 36 4.02 -20.93 -3.55
N GLU A 37 3.93 -21.38 -2.30
CA GLU A 37 3.33 -22.66 -1.93
C GLU A 37 1.81 -22.59 -1.80
N HIS A 38 1.28 -21.50 -1.23
CA HIS A 38 -0.11 -21.40 -0.78
C HIS A 38 -0.81 -20.11 -1.23
N SER A 39 -0.78 -19.83 -2.53
CA SER A 39 -1.24 -18.56 -3.11
C SER A 39 -2.70 -18.17 -2.85
N PHE A 40 -3.62 -19.13 -2.79
CA PHE A 40 -5.02 -18.86 -2.44
C PHE A 40 -5.10 -18.27 -1.02
N TRP A 41 -4.45 -18.92 -0.05
CA TRP A 41 -4.46 -18.51 1.34
C TRP A 41 -3.66 -17.22 1.58
N ALA A 42 -2.64 -16.93 0.77
CA ALA A 42 -1.92 -15.66 0.85
C ALA A 42 -2.81 -14.44 0.50
N ASN A 43 -3.90 -14.63 -0.27
CA ASN A 43 -4.79 -13.55 -0.70
C ASN A 43 -6.02 -13.32 0.19
N VAL A 44 -6.31 -14.20 1.16
CA VAL A 44 -7.55 -14.09 1.97
C VAL A 44 -7.59 -12.84 2.85
N GLY A 45 -6.43 -12.23 3.12
CA GLY A 45 -6.30 -10.93 3.79
C GLY A 45 -7.07 -9.80 3.11
N LEU A 46 -7.37 -9.92 1.81
CA LEU A 46 -8.24 -8.97 1.08
C LEU A 46 -9.64 -8.85 1.70
N ALA A 47 -10.15 -9.91 2.35
CA ALA A 47 -11.45 -9.90 3.00
C ALA A 47 -11.43 -9.29 4.42
N PHE A 48 -10.25 -9.00 4.97
CA PHE A 48 -10.08 -8.46 6.33
C PHE A 48 -10.96 -7.25 6.66
N PRO A 49 -11.03 -6.17 5.86
CA PRO A 49 -11.87 -5.01 6.16
C PRO A 49 -13.36 -5.36 6.34
N VAL A 50 -13.87 -6.35 5.59
CA VAL A 50 -15.27 -6.77 5.68
C VAL A 50 -15.54 -7.42 7.03
N PHE A 51 -14.69 -8.37 7.45
CA PHE A 51 -14.85 -9.03 8.75
C PHE A 51 -14.58 -8.10 9.93
N LEU A 52 -13.66 -7.14 9.79
CA LEU A 52 -13.46 -6.09 10.77
C LEU A 52 -14.72 -5.25 10.95
N ALA A 53 -15.35 -4.81 9.85
CA ALA A 53 -16.59 -4.05 9.90
C ALA A 53 -17.74 -4.86 10.53
N VAL A 54 -17.90 -6.14 10.16
CA VAL A 54 -18.92 -7.02 10.75
C VAL A 54 -18.66 -7.23 12.25
N ASN A 55 -17.40 -7.40 12.67
CA ASN A 55 -17.04 -7.52 14.09
C ASN A 55 -17.38 -6.25 14.89
N VAL A 56 -17.09 -5.07 14.33
CA VAL A 56 -17.46 -3.78 14.93
C VAL A 56 -18.99 -3.64 15.02
N CYS A 57 -19.74 -4.03 13.98
CA CYS A 57 -21.20 -4.06 14.02
C CYS A 57 -21.74 -5.00 15.12
N PHE A 58 -21.17 -6.20 15.27
CA PHE A 58 -21.53 -7.11 16.36
C PHE A 58 -21.24 -6.51 17.74
N MET A 59 -20.10 -5.83 17.89
CA MET A 59 -19.75 -5.14 19.13
C MET A 59 -20.84 -4.13 19.50
N PHE A 60 -21.19 -3.22 18.60
CA PHE A 60 -22.24 -2.23 18.84
C PHE A 60 -23.60 -2.87 19.08
N PHE A 61 -24.01 -3.83 18.26
CA PHE A 61 -25.27 -4.55 18.43
C PHE A 61 -25.38 -5.17 19.84
N PHE A 62 -24.35 -5.89 20.30
CA PHE A 62 -24.39 -6.55 21.61
C PHE A 62 -24.23 -5.58 22.79
N LEU A 63 -23.66 -4.39 22.61
CA LEU A 63 -23.66 -3.36 23.66
C LEU A 63 -25.10 -2.96 24.07
N PHE A 64 -26.04 -2.94 23.12
CA PHE A 64 -27.45 -2.61 23.38
C PHE A 64 -28.31 -3.82 23.71
N VAL A 65 -28.01 -5.00 23.14
CA VAL A 65 -28.86 -6.19 23.29
C VAL A 65 -28.45 -7.08 24.47
N LYS A 66 -27.15 -7.37 24.62
CA LYS A 66 -26.62 -8.24 25.69
C LYS A 66 -25.11 -8.02 25.87
N LYS A 67 -24.76 -7.04 26.71
CA LYS A 67 -23.40 -6.52 26.91
C LYS A 67 -22.30 -7.59 27.06
N LYS A 68 -22.60 -8.72 27.73
CA LYS A 68 -21.64 -9.84 27.89
C LYS A 68 -21.13 -10.41 26.56
N TYR A 69 -21.93 -10.37 25.50
CA TYR A 69 -21.52 -10.86 24.17
C TYR A 69 -20.70 -9.83 23.38
N ALA A 70 -20.76 -8.55 23.74
CA ALA A 70 -19.88 -7.53 23.16
C ALA A 70 -18.41 -7.76 23.55
N LEU A 71 -18.15 -8.42 24.69
CA LEU A 71 -16.81 -8.78 25.13
C LEU A 71 -16.10 -9.71 24.13
N ILE A 72 -16.84 -10.55 23.40
CA ILE A 72 -16.26 -11.43 22.36
C ILE A 72 -15.69 -10.58 21.22
N SER A 73 -16.48 -9.63 20.70
CA SER A 73 -16.04 -8.74 19.63
C SER A 73 -14.90 -7.84 20.08
N PHE A 74 -14.97 -7.32 21.31
CA PHE A 74 -13.93 -6.50 21.92
C PHE A 74 -12.61 -7.28 22.07
N ALA A 75 -12.65 -8.50 22.62
CA ALA A 75 -11.49 -9.38 22.70
C ALA A 75 -10.92 -9.70 21.31
N GLY A 76 -11.79 -9.87 20.31
CA GLY A 76 -11.39 -10.01 18.91
C GLY A 76 -10.64 -8.80 18.36
N LEU A 77 -11.07 -7.57 18.69
CA LEU A 77 -10.35 -6.34 18.31
C LEU A 77 -8.98 -6.26 18.98
N LEU A 78 -8.88 -6.63 20.27
CA LEU A 78 -7.60 -6.67 20.98
C LEU A 78 -6.63 -7.70 20.39
N ALA A 79 -7.10 -8.94 20.16
CA ALA A 79 -6.29 -10.00 19.55
C ALA A 79 -5.91 -9.69 18.09
N GLY A 80 -6.76 -8.95 17.40
CA GLY A 80 -6.56 -8.48 16.03
C GLY A 80 -5.84 -7.13 15.93
N TYR A 81 -5.32 -6.57 17.03
CA TYR A 81 -4.76 -5.22 17.02
C TYR A 81 -3.70 -5.01 15.94
N SER A 82 -2.77 -5.96 15.77
CA SER A 82 -1.70 -5.85 14.76
C SER A 82 -2.24 -5.69 13.33
N PRO A 83 -3.07 -6.60 12.78
CA PRO A 83 -3.61 -6.43 11.43
C PRO A 83 -4.59 -5.26 11.32
N ILE A 84 -5.34 -4.92 12.37
CA ILE A 84 -6.16 -3.70 12.40
C ILE A 84 -5.27 -2.48 12.22
N ARG A 85 -4.17 -2.40 12.98
CA ARG A 85 -3.23 -1.27 12.99
C ARG A 85 -2.46 -1.15 11.68
N THR A 86 -2.14 -2.28 11.03
CA THR A 86 -1.56 -2.31 9.69
C THR A 86 -2.56 -1.81 8.65
N TYR A 87 -3.81 -2.29 8.66
CA TYR A 87 -4.79 -1.93 7.65
C TYR A 87 -5.33 -0.50 7.84
N TRP A 88 -5.71 -0.14 9.06
CA TRP A 88 -6.35 1.12 9.44
C TRP A 88 -5.62 1.73 10.66
N PRO A 89 -4.42 2.33 10.46
CA PRO A 89 -3.72 3.07 11.51
C PRO A 89 -4.58 4.18 12.12
N LEU A 90 -4.44 4.35 13.44
CA LEU A 90 -4.94 5.49 14.20
C LEU A 90 -3.75 6.08 14.98
N ASN A 91 -3.31 7.27 14.57
CA ASN A 91 -2.16 7.99 15.11
C ASN A 91 -2.58 9.39 15.56
N ILE A 92 -1.97 9.84 16.66
CA ILE A 92 -2.01 11.25 17.06
C ILE A 92 -1.18 12.04 16.04
N SER A 93 -1.80 13.04 15.42
CA SER A 93 -1.10 13.90 14.47
C SER A 93 0.03 14.65 15.16
N ARG A 94 1.19 14.67 14.52
CA ARG A 94 2.37 15.43 14.95
C ARG A 94 2.68 16.48 13.89
N ASP A 95 3.16 17.63 14.34
CA ASP A 95 3.67 18.64 13.43
C ASP A 95 4.94 18.14 12.76
N VAL A 96 5.15 18.58 11.52
CA VAL A 96 6.34 18.24 10.75
C VAL A 96 7.48 19.11 11.26
N PRO A 97 8.58 18.51 11.77
CA PRO A 97 9.70 19.28 12.30
C PRO A 97 10.50 19.95 11.18
N ALA A 98 11.21 21.03 11.52
CA ALA A 98 12.10 21.71 10.59
C ALA A 98 13.20 20.77 10.05
N GLY A 99 13.49 20.90 8.76
CA GLY A 99 14.47 20.06 8.06
C GLY A 99 14.08 18.59 7.97
N ALA A 100 12.79 18.25 8.06
CA ALA A 100 12.25 17.03 7.50
C ALA A 100 12.18 17.17 5.97
N ILE A 101 12.37 16.07 5.26
CA ILE A 101 12.19 16.01 3.80
C ILE A 101 10.85 15.37 3.46
N LYS A 102 10.24 15.77 2.36
CA LYS A 102 9.01 15.18 1.83
C LYS A 102 9.34 14.20 0.71
N VAL A 103 8.95 12.95 0.90
CA VAL A 103 9.06 11.89 -0.11
C VAL A 103 7.69 11.61 -0.70
N LEU A 104 7.58 11.62 -2.02
CA LEU A 104 6.38 11.33 -2.79
C LEU A 104 6.59 10.04 -3.61
N SER A 105 5.61 9.13 -3.60
CA SER A 105 5.53 8.02 -4.54
C SER A 105 4.24 8.12 -5.33
N TYR A 106 4.31 7.93 -6.65
CA TYR A 106 3.14 8.02 -7.50
C TYR A 106 3.25 7.15 -8.76
N ASN A 107 2.35 6.18 -8.93
CA ASN A 107 2.12 5.53 -10.22
C ASN A 107 1.34 6.49 -11.13
N VAL A 108 2.01 7.00 -12.17
CA VAL A 108 1.48 8.04 -13.05
C VAL A 108 0.81 7.50 -14.30
N HIS A 109 0.73 6.17 -14.47
CA HIS A 109 0.07 5.51 -15.61
C HIS A 109 0.48 6.13 -16.96
N GLY A 110 1.79 6.27 -17.18
CA GLY A 110 2.34 6.84 -18.41
C GLY A 110 2.15 8.36 -18.58
N PHE A 111 1.75 9.08 -17.52
CA PHE A 111 1.24 10.46 -17.58
C PHE A 111 -0.02 10.61 -18.45
N VAL A 112 -0.74 9.51 -18.71
CA VAL A 112 -2.02 9.54 -19.42
C VAL A 112 -3.10 9.95 -18.42
N ALA A 113 -3.41 11.25 -18.39
CA ALA A 113 -4.41 11.78 -17.48
C ALA A 113 -5.83 11.31 -17.85
N ASP A 114 -6.55 10.75 -16.87
CA ASP A 114 -7.98 10.42 -16.98
C ASP A 114 -8.84 11.70 -16.92
N ASN A 115 -9.50 12.06 -18.02
CA ASN A 115 -10.33 13.27 -18.15
C ASN A 115 -9.58 14.57 -17.74
N PRO A 116 -8.50 14.94 -18.44
CA PRO A 116 -7.71 16.12 -18.10
C PRO A 116 -8.54 17.40 -18.30
N PRO A 117 -8.26 18.48 -17.54
CA PRO A 117 -8.80 19.81 -17.82
C PRO A 117 -8.35 20.30 -19.20
N GLU A 118 -9.20 21.04 -19.90
CA GLU A 118 -8.87 21.58 -21.24
C GLU A 118 -7.62 22.48 -21.22
N ASP A 119 -7.42 23.24 -20.13
CA ASP A 119 -6.33 24.22 -19.99
C ASP A 119 -5.06 23.67 -19.33
N THR A 120 -5.01 22.37 -19.00
CA THR A 120 -3.89 21.76 -18.27
C THR A 120 -3.33 20.57 -19.03
N PRO A 121 -2.28 20.76 -19.87
CA PRO A 121 -1.76 19.69 -20.72
C PRO A 121 -1.26 18.46 -19.97
N ASN A 122 -0.74 18.62 -18.75
CA ASN A 122 -0.29 17.52 -17.91
C ASN A 122 -0.54 17.81 -16.42
N PRO A 123 -1.78 17.58 -15.92
CA PRO A 123 -2.12 17.91 -14.54
C PRO A 123 -1.39 17.02 -13.51
N ILE A 124 -0.91 15.85 -13.92
CA ILE A 124 -0.08 14.97 -13.09
C ILE A 124 1.30 15.61 -12.87
N LEU A 125 1.92 16.13 -13.92
CA LEU A 125 3.20 16.84 -13.82
C LEU A 125 3.07 18.11 -12.98
N ASP A 126 2.00 18.88 -13.19
CA ASP A 126 1.74 20.08 -12.40
C ASP A 126 1.54 19.75 -10.92
N TYR A 127 0.84 18.66 -10.60
CA TYR A 127 0.74 18.20 -9.22
C TYR A 127 2.12 17.82 -8.64
N ILE A 128 2.97 17.12 -9.39
CA ILE A 128 4.32 16.75 -8.95
C ILE A 128 5.16 18.00 -8.65
N ILE A 129 5.13 19.00 -9.52
CA ILE A 129 5.81 20.28 -9.35
C ILE A 129 5.30 21.01 -8.10
N ASN A 130 3.99 21.13 -7.96
CA ASN A 130 3.36 21.83 -6.84
C ASN A 130 3.33 21.03 -5.54
N SER A 131 3.73 19.76 -5.56
CA SER A 131 3.76 18.91 -4.36
C SER A 131 4.83 19.35 -3.36
N ASP A 132 5.83 20.12 -3.80
CA ASP A 132 7.00 20.53 -3.00
C ASP A 132 7.73 19.35 -2.33
N ALA A 133 7.69 18.17 -2.95
CA ALA A 133 8.48 17.04 -2.49
C ALA A 133 9.99 17.29 -2.70
N ASP A 134 10.84 16.67 -1.88
CA ASP A 134 12.29 16.68 -2.07
C ASP A 134 12.75 15.51 -2.94
N ILE A 135 12.01 14.40 -2.86
CA ILE A 135 12.24 13.18 -3.63
C ILE A 135 10.90 12.67 -4.13
N VAL A 136 10.82 12.39 -5.44
CA VAL A 136 9.64 11.88 -6.12
C VAL A 136 10.00 10.58 -6.83
N CYS A 137 9.35 9.48 -6.42
CA CYS A 137 9.48 8.17 -7.02
C CYS A 137 8.26 7.86 -7.87
N LEU A 138 8.44 7.74 -9.18
CA LEU A 138 7.35 7.49 -10.11
C LEU A 138 7.41 6.06 -10.67
N GLN A 139 6.25 5.43 -10.78
CA GLN A 139 6.03 4.15 -11.45
C GLN A 139 5.25 4.40 -12.75
N GLU A 140 5.42 3.51 -13.75
CA GLU A 140 4.86 3.68 -15.09
C GLU A 140 5.21 5.03 -15.72
N ALA A 141 6.40 5.55 -15.43
CA ALA A 141 6.84 6.86 -15.85
C ALA A 141 7.97 6.73 -16.86
N ARG A 142 7.98 7.56 -17.90
CA ARG A 142 9.14 7.71 -18.80
C ARG A 142 9.57 9.15 -18.84
N LEU A 143 10.87 9.38 -18.70
CA LEU A 143 11.46 10.69 -18.98
C LEU A 143 11.45 10.94 -20.48
N ASN A 144 11.09 12.15 -20.85
CA ASN A 144 11.22 12.73 -22.18
C ASN A 144 11.53 14.24 -22.02
N ASP A 145 11.87 14.91 -23.12
CA ASP A 145 12.27 16.33 -23.08
C ASP A 145 11.20 17.22 -22.45
N ALA A 146 9.91 16.99 -22.74
CA ALA A 146 8.81 17.77 -22.18
C ALA A 146 8.68 17.63 -20.64
N ILE A 147 8.86 16.41 -20.10
CA ILE A 147 8.87 16.18 -18.66
C ILE A 147 10.09 16.86 -18.02
N LEU A 148 11.27 16.70 -18.62
CA LEU A 148 12.52 17.29 -18.11
C LEU A 148 12.48 18.82 -18.12
N ASP A 149 11.98 19.42 -19.20
CA ASP A 149 11.80 20.87 -19.30
C ASP A 149 10.77 21.38 -18.28
N GLY A 150 9.67 20.64 -18.07
CA GLY A 150 8.63 21.02 -17.12
C GLY A 150 9.09 21.02 -15.66
N VAL A 151 10.01 20.13 -15.27
CA VAL A 151 10.52 20.06 -13.88
C VAL A 151 11.81 20.85 -13.65
N LYS A 152 12.36 21.48 -14.68
CA LYS A 152 13.61 22.24 -14.59
C LYS A 152 13.52 23.36 -13.56
N GLY A 153 14.52 23.48 -12.68
CA GLY A 153 14.53 24.44 -11.57
C GLY A 153 13.67 24.02 -10.38
N VAL A 154 12.95 22.90 -10.47
CA VAL A 154 12.21 22.28 -9.35
C VAL A 154 12.86 20.97 -8.95
N TYR A 155 13.13 20.09 -9.91
CA TYR A 155 13.83 18.82 -9.74
C TYR A 155 14.99 18.72 -10.74
N ASP A 156 16.10 19.38 -10.43
CA ASP A 156 17.27 19.42 -11.33
C ASP A 156 17.99 18.07 -11.49
N TYR A 157 17.68 17.10 -10.63
CA TYR A 157 18.24 15.75 -10.70
C TYR A 157 17.14 14.74 -11.01
N CYS A 158 17.12 14.27 -12.25
CA CYS A 158 16.19 13.24 -12.71
C CYS A 158 16.97 12.05 -13.26
N ASP A 159 16.59 10.84 -12.85
CA ASP A 159 17.14 9.62 -13.43
C ASP A 159 16.07 8.52 -13.53
N SER A 160 16.33 7.50 -14.35
CA SER A 160 15.41 6.40 -14.60
C SER A 160 16.09 5.05 -14.77
N VAL A 161 15.35 4.00 -14.44
CA VAL A 161 15.71 2.60 -14.74
C VAL A 161 14.57 1.98 -15.54
N ILE A 162 14.91 1.37 -16.67
CA ILE A 162 13.95 0.76 -17.59
C ILE A 162 14.09 -0.76 -17.53
N HIS A 163 12.97 -1.48 -17.51
CA HIS A 163 12.98 -2.94 -17.62
C HIS A 163 13.62 -3.38 -18.96
N PRO A 164 14.55 -4.36 -18.96
CA PRO A 164 15.26 -4.79 -20.18
C PRO A 164 14.35 -5.22 -21.34
N GLY A 165 13.21 -5.83 -21.02
CA GLY A 165 12.21 -6.26 -22.01
C GLY A 165 11.29 -5.15 -22.52
N ARG A 166 11.64 -3.86 -22.34
CA ARG A 166 10.77 -2.70 -22.63
C ARG A 166 9.43 -2.72 -21.89
N GLY A 167 9.44 -3.25 -20.66
CA GLY A 167 8.32 -3.19 -19.74
C GLY A 167 8.22 -1.83 -19.06
N ASP A 168 8.03 -1.85 -17.75
CA ASP A 168 7.92 -0.67 -16.91
C ASP A 168 9.21 0.17 -16.88
N CYS A 169 9.07 1.42 -16.42
CA CYS A 169 10.15 2.37 -16.21
C CYS A 169 9.89 3.12 -14.91
N LEU A 170 10.91 3.10 -14.04
CA LEU A 170 10.89 3.80 -12.76
C LEU A 170 11.72 5.05 -12.86
N VAL A 171 11.14 6.18 -12.45
CA VAL A 171 11.79 7.49 -12.46
C VAL A 171 11.98 7.96 -11.02
N LEU A 172 13.12 8.58 -10.75
CA LEU A 172 13.35 9.35 -9.55
C LEU A 172 13.65 10.80 -9.94
N MET A 173 12.84 11.73 -9.45
CA MET A 173 13.09 13.17 -9.55
C MET A 173 13.46 13.68 -8.16
N SER A 174 14.47 14.54 -8.07
CA SER A 174 14.95 15.02 -6.78
C SER A 174 15.49 16.44 -6.83
N LYS A 175 15.29 17.16 -5.72
CA LYS A 175 16.00 18.41 -5.41
C LYS A 175 17.46 18.17 -5.00
N HIS A 176 17.84 16.91 -4.79
CA HIS A 176 19.14 16.48 -4.30
C HIS A 176 19.91 15.68 -5.36
N PRO A 177 21.26 15.75 -5.41
CA PRO A 177 22.04 15.01 -6.38
C PRO A 177 21.83 13.50 -6.32
N ILE A 178 21.53 12.90 -7.47
CA ILE A 178 21.54 11.45 -7.68
C ILE A 178 22.97 11.05 -8.06
N LEU A 179 23.63 10.28 -7.21
CA LEU A 179 25.04 9.90 -7.37
C LEU A 179 25.20 8.63 -8.22
N SER A 180 24.28 7.69 -8.08
CA SER A 180 24.27 6.45 -8.84
C SER A 180 22.89 5.80 -8.82
N LYS A 181 22.71 4.82 -9.70
CA LYS A 181 21.52 3.97 -9.77
C LYS A 181 21.90 2.52 -9.97
N ASP A 182 21.02 1.64 -9.55
CA ASP A 182 21.13 0.20 -9.72
C ASP A 182 19.74 -0.42 -9.99
N ARG A 183 19.70 -1.54 -10.71
CA ARG A 183 18.49 -2.35 -10.89
C ARG A 183 18.59 -3.54 -9.95
N ILE A 184 17.58 -3.72 -9.09
CA ILE A 184 17.53 -4.90 -8.23
C ILE A 184 17.08 -6.09 -9.09
N GLU A 185 17.97 -7.07 -9.24
CA GLU A 185 17.78 -8.17 -10.18
C GLU A 185 16.83 -9.25 -9.63
N TYR A 186 15.78 -9.53 -10.39
CA TYR A 186 14.88 -10.68 -10.22
C TYR A 186 14.18 -11.01 -11.54
N LYS A 187 13.62 -12.21 -11.64
CA LYS A 187 12.85 -12.61 -12.83
C LYS A 187 11.52 -11.85 -12.87
N SER A 188 11.26 -11.16 -13.97
CA SER A 188 10.03 -10.40 -14.19
C SER A 188 9.64 -10.38 -15.67
N GLY A 189 8.34 -10.31 -15.95
CA GLY A 189 7.83 -10.13 -17.32
C GLY A 189 7.84 -8.68 -17.78
N GLY A 190 7.83 -7.71 -16.86
CA GLY A 190 7.73 -6.30 -17.19
C GLY A 190 7.94 -5.33 -16.01
N ASN A 191 7.65 -5.77 -14.79
CA ASN A 191 7.86 -5.03 -13.55
C ASN A 191 9.35 -4.95 -13.14
N LEU A 192 9.77 -3.91 -12.43
CA LEU A 192 11.15 -3.79 -11.93
C LEU A 192 11.21 -3.07 -10.57
N SER A 193 12.39 -3.10 -9.95
CA SER A 193 12.72 -2.29 -8.78
C SER A 193 14.09 -1.64 -9.01
N ALA A 194 14.21 -0.40 -8.59
CA ALA A 194 15.38 0.44 -8.82
C ALA A 194 15.86 1.02 -7.49
N ALA A 195 17.18 1.06 -7.29
CA ALA A 195 17.81 1.73 -6.17
C ALA A 195 18.61 2.93 -6.69
N PHE A 196 18.42 4.09 -6.08
CA PHE A 196 19.15 5.32 -6.40
C PHE A 196 19.89 5.78 -5.16
N VAL A 197 21.17 6.11 -5.29
CA VAL A 197 21.94 6.72 -4.19
C VAL A 197 21.80 8.22 -4.30
N VAL A 198 21.11 8.84 -3.35
CA VAL A 198 20.82 10.28 -3.34
C VAL A 198 21.61 10.97 -2.22
N LYS A 199 22.27 12.09 -2.52
CA LYS A 199 23.03 12.87 -1.55
C LYS A 199 22.14 13.91 -0.86
N ILE A 200 21.79 13.69 0.41
CA ILE A 200 20.96 14.60 1.20
C ILE A 200 21.82 15.26 2.28
N GLY A 201 22.12 16.55 2.10
CA GLY A 201 23.13 17.23 2.91
C GLY A 201 24.51 16.59 2.74
N ASP A 202 25.11 16.17 3.86
CA ASP A 202 26.41 15.50 3.88
C ASP A 202 26.33 13.96 3.86
N ASP A 203 25.12 13.39 3.83
CA ASP A 203 24.90 11.95 3.87
C ASP A 203 24.38 11.40 2.54
N THR A 204 24.48 10.09 2.37
CA THR A 204 23.94 9.35 1.22
C THR A 204 22.81 8.44 1.65
N VAL A 205 21.73 8.45 0.89
CA VAL A 205 20.51 7.67 1.17
C VAL A 205 20.20 6.81 -0.04
N THR A 206 20.00 5.52 0.19
CA THR A 206 19.52 4.60 -0.84
C THR A 206 18.00 4.73 -0.94
N VAL A 207 17.52 5.29 -2.04
CA VAL A 207 16.10 5.39 -2.35
C VAL A 207 15.71 4.24 -3.27
N VAL A 208 14.89 3.32 -2.76
CA VAL A 208 14.37 2.19 -3.52
C VAL A 208 12.97 2.52 -4.03
N ASN A 209 12.81 2.57 -5.35
CA ASN A 209 11.54 2.69 -6.03
C ASN A 209 11.14 1.31 -6.56
N ASN A 210 9.93 0.84 -6.22
CA ASN A 210 9.45 -0.48 -6.59
C ASN A 210 8.16 -0.37 -7.40
N HIS A 211 8.03 -1.23 -8.40
CA HIS A 211 6.74 -1.54 -8.99
C HIS A 211 6.69 -3.05 -9.18
N PHE A 212 6.08 -3.75 -8.22
CA PHE A 212 6.01 -5.22 -8.23
C PHE A 212 4.90 -5.75 -9.14
N GLU A 213 4.95 -7.04 -9.43
CA GLU A 213 3.99 -7.77 -10.27
C GLU A 213 2.54 -7.36 -9.98
N SER A 214 1.86 -6.85 -10.99
CA SER A 214 0.46 -6.45 -10.91
C SER A 214 -0.45 -7.65 -10.62
N THR A 215 -1.66 -7.39 -10.12
CA THR A 215 -2.61 -8.45 -9.70
C THR A 215 -3.10 -9.37 -10.83
N GLY A 216 -2.71 -9.10 -12.08
CA GLY A 216 -3.09 -9.90 -13.25
C GLY A 216 -4.57 -9.81 -13.61
N ILE A 217 -5.32 -8.95 -12.91
CA ILE A 217 -6.75 -8.71 -13.13
C ILE A 217 -6.90 -7.91 -14.42
N SER A 218 -7.44 -8.55 -15.46
CA SER A 218 -7.66 -7.92 -16.76
C SER A 218 -8.74 -6.84 -16.71
N LEU A 219 -8.80 -5.97 -17.73
CA LEU A 219 -9.90 -5.00 -17.87
C LEU A 219 -11.28 -5.67 -17.88
N ALA A 220 -11.38 -6.87 -18.46
CA ALA A 220 -12.61 -7.67 -18.46
C ALA A 220 -12.98 -8.13 -17.04
N ASP A 221 -12.01 -8.63 -16.27
CA ASP A 221 -12.23 -9.04 -14.88
C ASP A 221 -12.63 -7.85 -13.99
N ARG A 222 -11.99 -6.69 -14.19
CA ARG A 222 -12.35 -5.43 -13.49
C ARG A 222 -13.79 -5.00 -13.81
N ALA A 223 -14.19 -5.07 -15.07
CA ALA A 223 -15.55 -4.74 -15.49
C ALA A 223 -16.58 -5.76 -14.94
N GLY A 224 -16.24 -7.05 -14.93
CA GLY A 224 -17.02 -8.12 -14.31
C GLY A 224 -17.22 -7.87 -12.82
N PHE A 225 -16.14 -7.54 -12.10
CA PHE A 225 -16.19 -7.17 -10.68
C PHE A 225 -17.11 -5.99 -10.42
N LYS A 226 -17.00 -4.90 -11.20
CA LYS A 226 -17.87 -3.72 -11.07
C LYS A 226 -19.36 -4.07 -11.25
N LYS A 227 -19.70 -4.95 -12.19
CA LYS A 227 -21.09 -5.44 -12.38
C LYS A 227 -21.57 -6.26 -11.17
N MET A 228 -20.71 -7.12 -10.62
CA MET A 228 -21.04 -7.88 -9.40
C MET A 228 -21.33 -6.96 -8.22
N VAL A 229 -20.49 -5.95 -7.98
CA VAL A 229 -20.68 -4.99 -6.88
C VAL A 229 -21.97 -4.16 -7.03
N LYS A 230 -22.37 -3.85 -8.27
CA LYS A 230 -23.62 -3.14 -8.55
C LYS A 230 -24.89 -3.98 -8.41
N GLY A 231 -24.77 -5.30 -8.28
CA GLY A 231 -25.91 -6.23 -8.24
C GLY A 231 -26.46 -6.60 -9.62
N ASP A 232 -25.75 -6.26 -10.70
CA ASP A 232 -26.18 -6.48 -12.09
C ASP A 232 -25.79 -7.88 -12.61
N SER A 233 -25.62 -8.87 -11.72
CA SER A 233 -25.09 -10.21 -12.07
C SER A 233 -25.85 -11.32 -11.37
N ASN A 234 -26.08 -12.43 -12.10
CA ASN A 234 -26.70 -13.62 -11.52
C ASN A 234 -25.68 -14.45 -10.71
N LYS A 235 -26.18 -15.47 -9.98
CA LYS A 235 -25.34 -16.30 -9.09
C LYS A 235 -24.21 -17.04 -9.81
N ASP A 236 -24.49 -17.58 -10.99
CA ASP A 236 -23.50 -18.37 -11.74
C ASP A 236 -22.38 -17.48 -12.31
N THR A 237 -22.75 -16.29 -12.81
CA THR A 237 -21.80 -15.25 -13.21
C THR A 237 -20.93 -14.83 -12.04
N ILE A 238 -21.52 -14.56 -10.86
CA ILE A 238 -20.76 -14.16 -9.67
C ILE A 238 -19.72 -15.23 -9.30
N LYS A 239 -20.11 -16.52 -9.33
CA LYS A 239 -19.22 -17.63 -9.01
C LYS A 239 -18.06 -17.75 -10.01
N ALA A 240 -18.34 -17.64 -11.30
CA ALA A 240 -17.33 -17.74 -12.36
C ALA A 240 -16.33 -16.58 -12.28
N GLU A 241 -16.81 -15.34 -12.14
CA GLU A 241 -15.97 -14.14 -12.04
C GLU A 241 -15.13 -14.15 -10.75
N SER A 242 -15.72 -14.54 -9.61
CA SER A 242 -14.97 -14.68 -8.35
C SER A 242 -13.83 -15.70 -8.44
N ARG A 243 -14.06 -16.82 -9.15
CA ARG A 243 -13.04 -17.84 -9.38
C ARG A 243 -11.90 -17.31 -10.25
N ARG A 244 -12.21 -16.61 -11.34
CA ARG A 244 -11.21 -15.98 -12.22
C ARG A 244 -10.33 -14.98 -11.47
N LEU A 245 -10.96 -14.12 -10.66
CA LEU A 245 -10.24 -13.17 -9.80
C LEU A 245 -9.30 -13.88 -8.82
N ALA A 246 -9.77 -14.93 -8.16
CA ALA A 246 -8.96 -15.70 -7.22
C ALA A 246 -7.78 -16.40 -7.92
N GLU A 247 -7.98 -16.93 -9.13
CA GLU A 247 -6.92 -17.55 -9.94
C GLU A 247 -5.89 -16.50 -10.40
N ALA A 248 -6.32 -15.33 -10.86
CA ALA A 248 -5.44 -14.22 -11.24
C ALA A 248 -4.60 -13.73 -10.06
N LEU A 249 -5.24 -13.41 -8.94
CA LEU A 249 -4.58 -13.00 -7.70
C LEU A 249 -3.59 -14.05 -7.21
N GLY A 250 -3.98 -15.33 -7.23
CA GLY A 250 -3.13 -16.45 -6.84
C GLY A 250 -1.90 -16.61 -7.74
N LYS A 251 -2.02 -16.37 -9.05
CA LYS A 251 -0.88 -16.38 -9.97
C LYS A 251 0.06 -15.21 -9.70
N SER A 252 -0.47 -14.00 -9.54
CA SER A 252 0.33 -12.80 -9.35
C SER A 252 1.12 -12.80 -8.04
N VAL A 253 0.53 -13.21 -6.92
CA VAL A 253 1.28 -13.26 -5.64
C VAL A 253 2.45 -14.25 -5.67
N ARG A 254 2.36 -15.33 -6.47
CA ARG A 254 3.46 -16.29 -6.66
C ARG A 254 4.63 -15.70 -7.41
N ILE A 255 4.35 -14.87 -8.41
CA ILE A 255 5.37 -14.18 -9.20
C ILE A 255 5.96 -13.03 -8.39
N ARG A 256 5.12 -12.32 -7.62
CA ARG A 256 5.50 -11.19 -6.78
C ARG A 256 6.46 -11.56 -5.65
N ALA A 257 6.24 -12.69 -4.98
CA ALA A 257 7.00 -13.06 -3.77
C ALA A 257 8.53 -13.07 -3.99
N PRO A 258 9.09 -13.72 -5.03
CA PRO A 258 10.53 -13.64 -5.32
C PRO A 258 11.06 -12.24 -5.60
N GLN A 259 10.24 -11.33 -6.15
CA GLN A 259 10.62 -9.94 -6.39
C GLN A 259 10.79 -9.20 -5.07
N VAL A 260 9.83 -9.38 -4.16
CA VAL A 260 9.88 -8.84 -2.80
C VAL A 260 11.07 -9.40 -2.04
N ASP A 261 11.32 -10.71 -2.13
CA ASP A 261 12.45 -11.35 -1.45
C ASP A 261 13.80 -10.80 -1.94
N ALA A 262 13.93 -10.51 -3.24
CA ALA A 262 15.12 -9.89 -3.83
C ALA A 262 15.32 -8.45 -3.31
N VAL A 263 14.27 -7.64 -3.27
CA VAL A 263 14.33 -6.28 -2.70
C VAL A 263 14.65 -6.33 -1.20
N ALA A 264 14.01 -7.22 -0.46
CA ALA A 264 14.26 -7.42 0.97
C ALA A 264 15.72 -7.85 1.23
N LYS A 265 16.30 -8.67 0.34
CA LYS A 265 17.73 -9.01 0.38
C LYS A 265 18.61 -7.79 0.10
N TYR A 266 18.32 -7.03 -0.95
CA TYR A 266 19.06 -5.81 -1.29
C TYR A 266 19.06 -4.80 -0.13
N VAL A 267 17.91 -4.56 0.50
CA VAL A 267 17.78 -3.68 1.66
C VAL A 267 18.61 -4.17 2.84
N ARG A 268 18.62 -5.48 3.13
CA ARG A 268 19.45 -6.07 4.21
C ARG A 268 20.95 -5.91 3.95
N GLU A 269 21.36 -5.98 2.69
CA GLU A 269 22.78 -5.88 2.30
C GLU A 269 23.24 -4.42 2.13
N SER A 270 22.30 -3.48 2.00
CA SER A 270 22.59 -2.05 1.94
C SER A 270 23.18 -1.56 3.26
N LYS A 271 24.36 -0.95 3.19
CA LYS A 271 25.02 -0.33 4.35
C LYS A 271 24.56 1.13 4.44
N GLY A 272 23.58 1.40 5.29
CA GLY A 272 23.21 2.77 5.66
C GLY A 272 21.73 3.07 5.55
N SER A 273 21.45 4.34 5.23
CA SER A 273 20.13 4.94 5.24
C SER A 273 19.31 4.50 4.02
N VAL A 274 18.10 4.01 4.24
CA VAL A 274 17.20 3.51 3.20
C VAL A 274 15.84 4.20 3.29
N ILE A 275 15.36 4.68 2.15
CA ILE A 275 13.95 5.04 1.95
C ILE A 275 13.43 4.13 0.84
N LEU A 276 12.38 3.37 1.12
CA LEU A 276 11.81 2.43 0.17
C LEU A 276 10.36 2.82 -0.09
N CYS A 277 9.96 2.91 -1.36
CA CYS A 277 8.59 3.24 -1.70
C CYS A 277 8.17 2.61 -3.04
N GLY A 278 6.92 2.81 -3.40
CA GLY A 278 6.39 2.41 -4.70
C GLY A 278 5.08 1.66 -4.61
N ASP A 279 4.63 1.20 -5.79
CA ASP A 279 3.45 0.38 -5.94
C ASP A 279 3.81 -1.10 -5.70
N PHE A 280 3.33 -1.64 -4.59
CA PHE A 280 3.57 -3.05 -4.27
C PHE A 280 2.57 -3.99 -4.94
N ASN A 281 1.52 -3.45 -5.55
CA ASN A 281 0.41 -4.19 -6.14
C ASN A 281 -0.25 -5.19 -5.16
N ASP A 282 -0.08 -4.99 -3.85
CA ASP A 282 -0.54 -5.88 -2.80
C ASP A 282 -1.09 -5.12 -1.60
N SER A 283 -2.06 -5.74 -0.91
CA SER A 283 -2.79 -5.09 0.18
C SER A 283 -1.95 -4.93 1.44
N PRO A 284 -2.39 -4.14 2.44
CA PRO A 284 -1.66 -4.01 3.71
C PRO A 284 -1.53 -5.34 4.47
N ILE A 285 -2.44 -6.30 4.25
CA ILE A 285 -2.37 -7.64 4.86
C ILE A 285 -1.85 -8.61 3.79
N SER A 286 -0.57 -8.50 3.47
CA SER A 286 0.06 -9.31 2.43
C SER A 286 1.48 -9.72 2.77
N TYR A 287 1.94 -10.79 2.09
CA TYR A 287 3.33 -11.22 2.18
C TYR A 287 4.31 -10.14 1.73
N ALA A 288 3.97 -9.41 0.65
CA ALA A 288 4.81 -8.36 0.10
C ALA A 288 5.06 -7.25 1.14
N HIS A 289 3.97 -6.71 1.69
CA HIS A 289 4.00 -5.68 2.72
C HIS A 289 4.74 -6.14 3.97
N ARG A 290 4.35 -7.29 4.54
CA ARG A 290 4.95 -7.81 5.77
C ARG A 290 6.45 -8.08 5.64
N THR A 291 6.90 -8.57 4.49
CA THR A 291 8.31 -8.92 4.29
C THR A 291 9.21 -7.69 4.34
N LEU A 292 8.76 -6.57 3.77
CA LEU A 292 9.50 -5.30 3.80
C LEU A 292 9.31 -4.56 5.13
N ALA A 293 8.12 -4.58 5.71
CA ALA A 293 7.83 -3.97 7.02
C ALA A 293 8.52 -4.67 8.21
N LYS A 294 9.13 -5.85 7.99
CA LYS A 294 10.02 -6.50 8.96
C LYS A 294 11.43 -5.91 8.99
N LEU A 295 11.82 -5.21 7.92
CA LEU A 295 13.15 -4.66 7.74
C LEU A 295 13.17 -3.14 7.90
N LEU A 296 12.03 -2.50 7.64
CA LEU A 296 11.89 -1.06 7.61
C LEU A 296 10.64 -0.64 8.38
N THR A 297 10.66 0.58 8.89
CA THR A 297 9.48 1.23 9.47
C THR A 297 8.50 1.59 8.35
N ASP A 298 7.28 1.05 8.40
CA ASP A 298 6.20 1.49 7.52
C ASP A 298 5.73 2.89 7.91
N CYS A 299 5.97 3.86 7.02
CA CYS A 299 5.69 5.26 7.27
C CYS A 299 4.19 5.57 7.35
N TYR A 300 3.36 4.88 6.57
CA TYR A 300 1.91 5.06 6.60
C TYR A 300 1.30 4.50 7.87
N VAL A 301 1.73 3.31 8.27
CA VAL A 301 1.35 2.73 9.56
C VAL A 301 1.85 3.65 10.68
N ALA A 302 3.11 4.06 10.70
CA ALA A 302 3.67 4.85 11.81
C ALA A 302 3.07 6.27 11.97
N SER A 303 2.61 6.91 10.88
CA SER A 303 2.23 8.33 10.93
C SER A 303 0.98 8.73 10.14
N GLY A 304 0.40 7.81 9.36
CA GLY A 304 -0.84 8.02 8.62
C GLY A 304 -2.09 7.70 9.45
N ASN A 305 -3.27 7.92 8.87
CA ASN A 305 -4.55 7.63 9.51
C ASN A 305 -5.55 7.11 8.48
N GLY A 306 -6.32 6.09 8.86
CA GLY A 306 -7.34 5.54 7.98
C GLY A 306 -6.86 4.41 7.08
N PRO A 307 -7.72 3.91 6.18
CA PRO A 307 -7.38 2.80 5.27
C PRO A 307 -6.42 3.23 4.15
N GLY A 308 -6.24 4.53 3.90
CA GLY A 308 -5.26 5.02 2.93
C GLY A 308 -5.43 4.50 1.52
N ILE A 309 -6.67 4.34 1.03
CA ILE A 309 -6.93 3.85 -0.33
C ILE A 309 -6.14 4.69 -1.35
N SER A 310 -5.23 4.03 -2.06
CA SER A 310 -4.36 4.61 -3.08
C SER A 310 -4.79 4.20 -4.48
N TYR A 311 -5.26 2.97 -4.69
CA TYR A 311 -5.87 2.56 -5.95
C TYR A 311 -7.40 2.65 -5.87
N HIS A 312 -8.04 3.26 -6.87
CA HIS A 312 -9.45 3.65 -6.79
C HIS A 312 -10.28 3.40 -8.06
N HIS A 313 -9.81 2.51 -8.93
CA HIS A 313 -10.43 2.30 -10.23
C HIS A 313 -11.30 1.03 -10.28
N ASN A 314 -12.35 1.04 -11.11
CA ASN A 314 -13.27 -0.09 -11.32
C ASN A 314 -13.90 -0.71 -10.06
N ALA A 315 -14.31 0.13 -9.10
CA ALA A 315 -14.90 -0.27 -7.81
C ALA A 315 -13.97 -1.08 -6.89
N ILE A 316 -12.69 -1.15 -7.22
CA ILE A 316 -11.65 -1.73 -6.37
C ILE A 316 -10.98 -0.57 -5.63
N TYR A 317 -11.09 -0.58 -4.31
CA TYR A 317 -10.56 0.45 -3.42
C TYR A 317 -9.61 -0.20 -2.42
N VAL A 318 -8.31 -0.13 -2.70
CA VAL A 318 -7.25 -0.74 -1.88
C VAL A 318 -6.07 0.20 -1.70
N ARG A 319 -5.29 0.00 -0.62
CA ARG A 319 -3.98 0.62 -0.46
C ARG A 319 -2.91 -0.35 -0.95
N ILE A 320 -2.20 0.04 -2.02
CA ILE A 320 -1.13 -0.77 -2.62
C ILE A 320 0.18 0.02 -2.78
N ASP A 321 0.12 1.34 -2.65
CA ASP A 321 1.28 2.23 -2.65
C ASP A 321 1.80 2.42 -1.22
N ASN A 322 3.12 2.31 -1.05
CA ASN A 322 3.76 2.29 0.26
C ASN A 322 4.99 3.21 0.31
N ILE A 323 5.30 3.70 1.51
CA ILE A 323 6.57 4.37 1.86
C ILE A 323 7.06 3.74 3.17
N MET A 324 8.31 3.34 3.21
CA MET A 324 9.00 2.72 4.33
C MET A 324 10.39 3.35 4.47
N CYS A 325 10.96 3.34 5.68
CA CYS A 325 12.27 3.91 5.94
C CYS A 325 13.06 3.10 6.98
N SER A 326 14.39 3.20 6.94
CA SER A 326 15.29 2.61 7.94
C SER A 326 15.18 3.34 9.29
N GLU A 327 15.71 2.73 10.34
CA GLU A 327 15.59 3.18 11.74
C GLU A 327 16.16 4.59 12.00
N ASP A 328 17.08 5.08 11.15
CA ASP A 328 17.61 6.44 11.23
C ASP A 328 16.63 7.51 10.75
N TRP A 329 15.46 7.14 10.24
CA TRP A 329 14.38 8.05 9.83
C TRP A 329 13.14 7.90 10.71
N ARG A 330 12.52 9.04 11.02
CA ARG A 330 11.21 9.12 11.67
C ARG A 330 10.15 9.68 10.74
N PRO A 331 9.04 8.96 10.51
CA PRO A 331 7.90 9.46 9.75
C PRO A 331 6.96 10.31 10.61
N TYR A 332 6.43 11.41 10.04
CA TYR A 332 5.56 12.36 10.77
C TYR A 332 4.16 12.53 10.20
N LYS A 333 4.03 12.63 8.87
CA LYS A 333 2.75 12.94 8.23
C LYS A 333 2.65 12.20 6.90
N CYS A 334 2.37 10.91 6.97
CA CYS A 334 2.09 10.10 5.79
C CYS A 334 0.62 10.27 5.36
N LYS A 335 0.39 10.54 4.09
CA LYS A 335 -0.95 10.75 3.53
C LYS A 335 -1.01 10.19 2.11
N VAL A 336 -2.15 9.57 1.79
CA VAL A 336 -2.56 9.34 0.41
C VAL A 336 -3.42 10.53 -0.01
N ASP A 337 -2.97 11.30 -1.01
CA ASP A 337 -3.63 12.53 -1.40
C ASP A 337 -4.69 12.30 -2.47
N ARG A 338 -5.94 12.57 -2.09
CA ARG A 338 -7.11 12.36 -2.95
C ARG A 338 -7.60 13.65 -3.61
N SER A 339 -6.83 14.73 -3.53
CA SER A 339 -7.13 15.98 -4.23
C SER A 339 -6.91 15.91 -5.73
N ILE A 340 -6.18 14.89 -6.21
CA ILE A 340 -5.91 14.60 -7.62
C ILE A 340 -6.41 13.20 -7.94
N SER A 341 -6.98 12.97 -9.12
CA SER A 341 -7.48 11.66 -9.55
C SER A 341 -7.30 11.42 -11.05
N TYR A 342 -6.20 11.95 -11.62
CA TYR A 342 -5.89 11.83 -13.05
C TYR A 342 -5.16 10.53 -13.42
N SER A 343 -4.69 9.78 -12.43
CA SER A 343 -4.23 8.40 -12.58
C SER A 343 -5.23 7.47 -11.87
N ASP A 344 -5.21 6.17 -12.14
CA ASP A 344 -5.96 5.17 -11.37
C ASP A 344 -5.40 4.97 -9.95
N HIS A 345 -4.24 5.58 -9.69
CA HIS A 345 -3.65 5.73 -8.36
C HIS A 345 -3.78 7.18 -7.84
N TYR A 346 -3.92 7.28 -6.53
CA TYR A 346 -3.67 8.47 -5.74
C TYR A 346 -2.21 8.49 -5.28
N PRO A 347 -1.52 9.64 -5.35
CA PRO A 347 -0.17 9.77 -4.82
C PRO A 347 -0.12 9.54 -3.30
N ILE A 348 0.94 8.92 -2.82
CA ILE A 348 1.27 8.81 -1.39
C ILE A 348 2.51 9.64 -1.08
N TYR A 349 2.49 10.42 0.00
CA TYR A 349 3.68 11.11 0.48
C TYR A 349 3.86 10.98 1.98
N CYS A 350 5.10 11.13 2.44
CA CYS A 350 5.44 11.20 3.85
C CYS A 350 6.55 12.22 4.10
N TRP A 351 6.44 12.94 5.22
CA TRP A 351 7.54 13.72 5.77
C TRP A 351 8.41 12.86 6.65
N LEU A 352 9.71 12.81 6.35
CA LEU A 352 10.72 12.02 7.05
C LEU A 352 11.79 12.93 7.64
N LYS A 353 12.10 12.75 8.92
CA LYS A 353 13.23 13.43 9.57
C LYS A 353 14.30 12.41 9.92
N LYS A 354 15.53 12.66 9.51
CA LYS A 354 16.68 11.84 9.91
C LYS A 354 17.08 12.19 11.33
N HIS A 355 17.29 11.18 12.17
CA HIS A 355 17.83 11.32 13.51
C HIS A 355 19.30 11.73 13.45
N ALA A 356 19.76 12.55 14.41
CA ALA A 356 21.19 12.78 14.56
C ALA A 356 21.86 11.47 15.03
N LYS A 357 23.07 11.17 14.52
CA LYS A 357 23.83 9.99 14.98
C LYS A 357 24.01 10.07 16.50
N GLY A 358 23.36 9.16 17.24
CA GLY A 358 23.42 9.07 18.71
C GLY A 358 22.12 9.39 19.45
N GLU A 359 21.10 9.90 18.77
CA GLU A 359 19.74 10.03 19.31
C GLU A 359 19.00 8.69 19.15
N ASN A 360 19.25 7.74 20.04
CA ASN A 360 18.31 6.64 20.22
C ASN A 360 17.07 7.22 20.92
N ASP A 361 15.94 7.26 20.22
CA ASP A 361 14.65 7.58 20.81
C ASP A 361 14.30 6.52 21.88
N GLY A 362 14.72 6.80 23.11
CA GLY A 362 14.19 6.17 24.33
C GLY A 362 12.75 6.61 24.61
N GLN A 363 11.89 6.64 23.59
CA GLN A 363 10.48 6.96 23.70
C GLN A 363 9.65 5.90 22.96
N ASN A 364 9.75 4.68 23.47
CA ASN A 364 8.61 3.77 23.48
C ASN A 364 7.64 4.26 24.56
N GLU A 365 6.59 4.97 24.17
CA GLU A 365 5.31 4.98 24.89
C GLU A 365 4.14 5.00 23.89
#